data_AF-A0AA47KP51-F1
#
_entry.id   AF-A0AA47KP51-F1
#
_cell.length_a   1.000
_cell.length_b   1.000
_cell.length_c   1.000
_cell.angle_alpha   90.00
_cell.angle_beta   90.00
_cell.angle_gamma   90.00
#
_symmetry.space_group_name_H-M   'P 1'
#
loop_
_entity.id
_entity.type
_entity.pdbx_description
1 polymer ?
#
loop_
_entity_poly.entity_id
_entity_poly.type
_entity_poly.pdbx_seq_one_letter_code
_entity_poly.pdbx_strand_id
1 'polypeptide(L)'
;MANDRSSDQSQESASNSQIEKTPLVKKLDNQELKNTGFWLSQLFMIISTIVGVYLAAQSGLEQALTFDAYSKMEDNYYLRQSLHAELADNADAIEAYADEFLIRSRPLQEIKNFRPPLDRYVWETMKYNPTTLETPSSLITQARRFYSHSDNLMDRAEQRALGANYAGKQLKKLVKKLREQTLPDLKHSAEQLKKELSEKGVEIGSLKET
;
A
#
# COMPACT_ATOMS: atom_id res chain seq x y z
N MET A 1 -13.93 64.23 -116.26
CA MET A 1 -12.61 64.12 -116.92
C MET A 1 -11.86 62.98 -116.25
N ALA A 2 -11.05 62.20 -116.99
CA ALA A 2 -10.36 60.99 -116.51
C ALA A 2 -9.27 61.30 -115.44
N ASN A 3 -8.58 60.38 -114.76
CA ASN A 3 -8.26 58.94 -114.91
C ASN A 3 -7.94 58.37 -113.49
N ASP A 4 -8.27 57.14 -113.07
CA ASP A 4 -7.60 55.83 -113.28
C ASP A 4 -6.38 55.51 -112.38
N ARG A 5 -6.44 54.35 -111.68
CA ARG A 5 -5.33 53.52 -111.11
C ARG A 5 -4.32 54.13 -110.10
N SER A 6 -3.60 53.36 -109.27
CA SER A 6 -3.74 52.00 -108.68
C SER A 6 -2.61 51.80 -107.64
N SER A 7 -2.65 50.69 -106.88
CA SER A 7 -1.51 50.05 -106.15
C SER A 7 -0.77 50.91 -105.09
N ASP A 8 -0.89 50.62 -103.79
CA ASP A 8 -0.33 49.47 -103.06
C ASP A 8 1.16 49.64 -102.68
N GLN A 9 1.40 49.88 -101.37
CA GLN A 9 2.59 49.40 -100.67
C GLN A 9 2.38 49.39 -99.15
N SER A 10 3.05 48.44 -98.50
CA SER A 10 2.81 47.98 -97.12
C SER A 10 3.86 48.48 -96.11
N GLN A 11 3.71 48.02 -94.85
CA GLN A 11 4.68 48.06 -93.73
C GLN A 11 4.82 49.41 -92.98
N GLU A 12 5.12 49.47 -91.68
CA GLU A 12 5.04 48.54 -90.52
C GLU A 12 5.36 49.41 -89.28
N SER A 13 4.64 49.37 -88.15
CA SER A 13 5.05 48.59 -86.96
C SER A 13 4.19 48.94 -85.72
N ALA A 14 4.18 48.01 -84.77
CA ALA A 14 3.28 47.86 -83.62
C ALA A 14 3.30 48.93 -82.49
N SER A 15 2.21 49.00 -81.69
CA SER A 15 2.27 48.65 -80.24
C SER A 15 0.90 48.55 -79.53
N ASN A 16 0.49 47.30 -79.25
CA ASN A 16 -0.14 46.76 -78.04
C ASN A 16 -0.85 47.66 -76.98
N SER A 17 -2.12 47.37 -76.66
CA SER A 17 -2.63 47.28 -75.27
C SER A 17 -4.00 46.57 -75.18
N GLN A 18 -4.29 45.94 -74.03
CA GLN A 18 -5.43 45.02 -73.83
C GLN A 18 -6.55 45.61 -72.96
N ILE A 19 -7.81 45.39 -73.37
CA ILE A 19 -8.97 45.08 -72.50
C ILE A 19 -9.97 44.27 -73.35
N GLU A 20 -10.77 43.31 -72.85
CA GLU A 20 -10.89 42.74 -71.50
C GLU A 20 -11.11 41.21 -71.59
N LYS A 21 -10.78 40.47 -70.52
CA LYS A 21 -11.36 39.13 -70.23
C LYS A 21 -11.59 39.00 -68.73
N THR A 22 -12.84 39.13 -68.26
CA THR A 22 -13.22 38.78 -66.88
C THR A 22 -13.01 37.29 -66.63
N PRO A 23 -12.09 36.87 -65.73
CA PRO A 23 -12.04 35.50 -65.29
C PRO A 23 -13.09 35.33 -64.19
N LEU A 24 -14.11 34.51 -64.47
CA LEU A 24 -15.05 34.06 -63.46
C LEU A 24 -14.33 33.05 -62.55
N VAL A 25 -13.42 33.56 -61.71
CA VAL A 25 -12.67 32.77 -60.72
C VAL A 25 -13.66 32.27 -59.70
N LYS A 26 -14.13 31.06 -59.97
CA LYS A 26 -14.96 30.22 -59.12
C LYS A 26 -14.31 30.24 -57.73
N LYS A 27 -14.91 30.96 -56.77
CA LYS A 27 -14.53 30.91 -55.35
C LYS A 27 -14.94 29.56 -54.78
N LEU A 28 -14.22 28.51 -55.20
CA LEU A 28 -14.31 27.20 -54.60
C LEU A 28 -13.66 27.29 -53.22
N ASP A 29 -14.54 27.33 -52.22
CA ASP A 29 -14.50 26.33 -51.15
C ASP A 29 -13.25 26.31 -50.24
N ASN A 30 -12.76 27.50 -49.88
CA ASN A 30 -11.79 27.65 -48.79
C ASN A 30 -12.46 27.90 -47.43
N GLN A 31 -13.80 28.02 -47.41
CA GLN A 31 -14.57 28.32 -46.21
C GLN A 31 -14.93 27.03 -45.46
N GLU A 32 -15.28 25.95 -46.16
CA GLU A 32 -15.51 24.64 -45.53
C GLU A 32 -14.20 24.05 -44.99
N LEU A 33 -13.07 24.19 -45.69
CA LEU A 33 -11.75 23.76 -45.21
C LEU A 33 -11.35 24.45 -43.90
N LYS A 34 -11.57 25.77 -43.77
CA LYS A 34 -11.31 26.50 -42.51
C LYS A 34 -12.25 26.07 -41.39
N ASN A 35 -13.53 25.87 -41.69
CA ASN A 35 -14.53 25.45 -40.70
C ASN A 35 -14.25 24.01 -40.21
N THR A 36 -13.83 23.13 -41.12
CA THR A 36 -13.44 21.74 -40.83
C THR A 36 -12.14 21.68 -40.01
N GLY A 37 -11.14 22.50 -40.34
CA GLY A 37 -9.90 22.61 -39.56
C GLY A 37 -10.14 23.14 -38.14
N PHE A 38 -11.04 24.11 -37.98
CA PHE A 38 -11.47 24.59 -36.67
C PHE A 38 -12.18 23.49 -35.86
N TRP A 39 -13.17 22.80 -36.44
CA TRP A 39 -13.86 21.69 -35.78
C TRP A 39 -12.92 20.53 -35.40
N LEU A 40 -11.96 20.21 -36.26
CA LEU A 40 -10.93 19.20 -36.00
C LEU A 40 -10.03 19.62 -34.84
N SER A 41 -9.58 20.89 -34.79
CA SER A 41 -8.78 21.39 -33.66
C SER A 41 -9.56 21.39 -32.33
N GLN A 42 -10.85 21.72 -32.37
CA GLN A 42 -11.71 21.70 -31.19
C GLN A 42 -11.97 20.27 -30.70
N LEU A 43 -12.15 19.32 -31.63
CA LEU A 43 -12.23 17.89 -31.32
C LEU A 43 -10.95 17.39 -30.66
N PHE A 44 -9.77 17.73 -31.20
CA PHE A 44 -8.48 17.40 -30.58
C PHE A 44 -8.31 18.05 -29.20
N MET A 45 -8.77 19.30 -29.00
CA MET A 45 -8.73 19.97 -27.69
C MET A 45 -9.60 19.25 -26.65
N ILE A 46 -10.82 18.85 -27.03
CA ILE A 46 -11.74 18.11 -26.16
C ILE A 46 -11.14 16.73 -25.81
N ILE A 47 -10.66 15.99 -26.80
CA ILE A 47 -10.01 14.68 -26.59
C ILE A 47 -8.77 14.84 -25.69
N SER A 48 -7.92 15.84 -25.95
CA SER A 48 -6.72 16.11 -25.13
C SER A 48 -7.07 16.45 -23.68
N THR A 49 -8.15 17.20 -23.45
CA THR A 49 -8.62 17.53 -22.09
C THR A 49 -9.12 16.28 -21.37
N ILE A 50 -9.93 15.45 -22.03
CA ILE A 50 -10.44 14.19 -21.47
C ILE A 50 -9.29 13.23 -21.15
N VAL A 51 -8.33 13.07 -22.06
CA VAL A 51 -7.13 12.23 -21.85
C VAL A 51 -6.25 12.76 -20.72
N GLY A 52 -6.05 14.08 -20.64
CA GLY A 52 -5.27 14.71 -19.57
C GLY A 52 -5.88 14.48 -18.18
N VAL A 53 -7.20 14.66 -18.05
CA VAL A 53 -7.93 14.38 -16.80
C VAL A 53 -7.92 12.89 -16.48
N TYR A 54 -8.09 12.01 -17.47
CA TYR A 54 -8.05 10.56 -17.29
C TYR A 54 -6.68 10.08 -16.75
N LEU A 55 -5.58 10.52 -17.35
CA LEU A 55 -4.23 10.15 -16.92
C LEU A 55 -3.90 10.68 -15.51
N ALA A 56 -4.31 11.93 -15.21
CA ALA A 56 -4.15 12.50 -13.87
C ALA A 56 -4.96 11.73 -12.81
N ALA A 57 -6.20 11.34 -13.13
CA ALA A 57 -7.05 10.55 -12.24
C ALA A 57 -6.51 9.12 -12.04
N GLN A 58 -6.01 8.48 -13.09
CA GLN A 58 -5.38 7.16 -13.02
C GLN A 58 -4.14 7.19 -12.12
N SER A 59 -3.24 8.15 -12.34
CA SER A 59 -2.04 8.33 -11.51
C SER A 59 -2.38 8.64 -10.05
N GLY A 60 -3.41 9.47 -9.80
CA GLY A 60 -3.88 9.76 -8.44
C GLY A 60 -4.46 8.53 -7.72
N LEU A 61 -5.20 7.68 -8.42
CA LEU A 61 -5.72 6.42 -7.86
C LEU A 61 -4.60 5.43 -7.55
N GLU A 62 -3.62 5.28 -8.46
CA GLU A 62 -2.45 4.41 -8.26
C GLU A 62 -1.61 4.87 -7.05
N GLN A 63 -1.41 6.18 -6.90
CA GLN A 63 -0.74 6.77 -5.74
C GLN A 63 -1.52 6.56 -4.44
N ALA A 64 -2.85 6.64 -4.47
CA ALA A 64 -3.70 6.40 -3.29
C ALA A 64 -3.70 4.91 -2.88
N LEU A 65 -3.75 3.99 -3.83
CA LEU A 65 -3.71 2.54 -3.57
C LEU A 65 -2.34 2.08 -3.05
N THR A 66 -1.24 2.62 -3.59
CA THR A 66 0.11 2.34 -3.07
C THR A 66 0.29 2.90 -1.67
N PHE A 67 -0.20 4.11 -1.38
CA PHE A 67 -0.21 4.68 -0.03
C PHE A 67 -0.99 3.83 0.97
N ASP A 68 -2.24 3.43 0.65
CA ASP A 68 -3.07 2.56 1.50
C ASP A 68 -2.40 1.20 1.76
N ALA A 69 -1.80 0.58 0.74
CA ALA A 69 -1.05 -0.66 0.88
C ALA A 69 0.18 -0.50 1.80
N TYR A 70 0.92 0.60 1.69
CA TYR A 70 2.11 0.84 2.51
C TYR A 70 1.75 1.17 3.96
N SER A 71 0.68 1.95 4.19
CA SER A 71 0.14 2.23 5.53
C SER A 71 -0.25 0.93 6.24
N LYS A 72 -0.93 0.00 5.55
CA LYS A 72 -1.30 -1.32 6.12
C LYS A 72 -0.09 -2.17 6.47
N MET A 73 0.93 -2.19 5.61
CA MET A 73 2.19 -2.89 5.87
C MET A 73 2.93 -2.29 7.08
N GLU A 74 2.93 -0.97 7.26
CA GLU A 74 3.54 -0.29 8.41
C GLU A 74 2.75 -0.57 9.71
N ASP A 75 1.43 -0.45 9.68
CA ASP A 75 0.57 -0.83 10.81
C ASP A 75 0.80 -2.29 11.22
N ASN A 76 0.86 -3.21 10.25
CA ASN A 76 1.10 -4.62 10.51
C ASN A 76 2.52 -4.89 11.05
N TYR A 77 3.52 -4.11 10.62
CA TYR A 77 4.87 -4.15 11.20
C TYR A 77 4.86 -3.79 12.69
N TYR A 78 4.27 -2.64 13.06
CA TYR A 78 4.18 -2.25 14.47
C TYR A 78 3.33 -3.23 15.29
N LEU A 79 2.29 -3.82 14.69
CA LEU A 79 1.45 -4.82 15.33
C LEU A 79 2.25 -6.09 15.68
N ARG A 80 3.04 -6.61 14.72
CA ARG A 80 3.93 -7.76 14.94
C ARG A 80 5.00 -7.45 16.00
N GLN A 81 5.60 -6.25 15.95
CA GLN A 81 6.62 -5.82 16.91
C GLN A 81 6.05 -5.65 18.34
N SER A 82 4.83 -5.10 18.46
CA SER A 82 4.15 -4.92 19.75
C SER A 82 3.73 -6.25 20.34
N LEU A 83 3.21 -7.18 19.52
CA LEU A 83 2.87 -8.53 19.97
C LEU A 83 4.13 -9.31 20.39
N HIS A 84 5.27 -9.09 19.73
CA HIS A 84 6.55 -9.69 20.13
C HIS A 84 6.97 -9.20 21.53
N ALA A 85 6.88 -7.90 21.80
CA ALA A 85 7.20 -7.35 23.13
C ALA A 85 6.28 -7.94 24.21
N GLU A 86 4.96 -7.87 24.01
CA GLU A 86 3.97 -8.41 24.94
C GLU A 86 4.20 -9.91 25.23
N LEU A 87 4.47 -10.72 24.21
CA LEU A 87 4.76 -12.14 24.38
C LEU A 87 6.09 -12.41 25.08
N ALA A 88 7.10 -11.56 24.90
CA ALA A 88 8.39 -11.68 25.57
C ALA A 88 8.28 -11.35 27.07
N ASP A 89 7.64 -10.23 27.42
CA ASP A 89 7.46 -9.79 28.81
C ASP A 89 6.62 -10.80 29.60
N ASN A 90 5.53 -11.32 29.00
CA ASN A 90 4.74 -12.39 29.57
C ASN A 90 5.53 -13.70 29.77
N ALA A 91 6.45 -14.02 28.86
CA ALA A 91 7.29 -15.21 28.97
C ALA A 91 8.28 -15.12 30.13
N ASP A 92 8.86 -13.94 30.36
CA ASP A 92 9.72 -13.66 31.51
C ASP A 92 8.93 -13.80 32.83
N ALA A 93 7.74 -13.21 32.90
CA ALA A 93 6.86 -13.30 34.07
C ALA A 93 6.42 -14.74 34.38
N ILE A 94 6.04 -15.52 33.36
CA ILE A 94 5.66 -16.93 33.52
C ILE A 94 6.87 -17.79 33.94
N GLU A 95 8.06 -17.54 33.40
CA GLU A 95 9.27 -18.31 33.73
C GLU A 95 9.70 -18.07 35.19
N ALA A 96 9.70 -16.81 35.64
CA ALA A 96 9.95 -16.46 37.04
C ALA A 96 8.93 -17.13 37.98
N TYR A 97 7.64 -17.02 37.68
CA TYR A 97 6.58 -17.68 38.47
C TYR A 97 6.74 -19.20 38.53
N ALA A 98 7.11 -19.82 37.40
CA ALA A 98 7.33 -21.25 37.31
C ALA A 98 8.51 -21.72 38.18
N ASP A 99 9.64 -21.00 38.19
CA ASP A 99 10.83 -21.37 38.97
C ASP A 99 10.71 -21.05 40.47
N GLU A 100 10.11 -19.92 40.84
CA GLU A 100 10.08 -19.43 42.22
C GLU A 100 8.95 -20.04 43.06
N PHE A 101 7.78 -20.25 42.45
CA PHE A 101 6.56 -20.66 43.15
C PHE A 101 6.16 -22.10 42.85
N LEU A 102 6.06 -22.45 41.55
CA LEU A 102 5.51 -23.74 41.14
C LEU A 102 6.51 -24.90 41.26
N ILE A 103 7.71 -24.77 40.71
CA ILE A 103 8.75 -25.82 40.76
C ILE A 103 9.19 -26.07 42.21
N ARG A 104 9.37 -25.01 43.00
CA ARG A 104 9.66 -25.10 44.45
C ARG A 104 8.47 -25.57 45.30
N SER A 105 7.30 -25.78 44.69
CA SER A 105 6.08 -26.29 45.34
C SER A 105 5.71 -25.49 46.59
N ARG A 106 5.70 -24.15 46.45
CA ARG A 106 5.36 -23.21 47.52
C ARG A 106 3.95 -23.48 48.08
N PRO A 107 3.66 -23.03 49.32
CA PRO A 107 2.30 -23.01 49.85
C PRO A 107 1.28 -22.42 48.87
N LEU A 108 0.07 -22.97 48.84
CA LEU A 108 -0.96 -22.58 47.87
C LEU A 108 -1.29 -21.08 47.93
N GLN A 109 -1.18 -20.45 49.10
CA GLN A 109 -1.41 -19.03 49.26
C GLN A 109 -0.35 -18.19 48.52
N GLU A 110 0.92 -18.59 48.55
CA GLU A 110 1.99 -17.93 47.78
C GLU A 110 1.74 -18.13 46.28
N ILE A 111 1.43 -19.35 45.84
CA ILE A 111 1.11 -19.65 44.43
C ILE A 111 0.00 -18.71 43.91
N LYS A 112 -1.10 -18.53 44.67
CA LYS A 112 -2.19 -17.62 44.27
C LYS A 112 -1.82 -16.14 44.34
N ASN A 113 -1.13 -15.72 45.41
CA ASN A 113 -0.81 -14.30 45.63
C ASN A 113 0.22 -13.77 44.62
N PHE A 114 1.10 -14.64 44.11
CA PHE A 114 2.18 -14.27 43.18
C PHE A 114 1.94 -14.80 41.75
N ARG A 115 0.70 -15.16 41.41
CA ARG A 115 0.33 -15.45 40.01
C ARG A 115 0.57 -14.17 39.18
N PRO A 116 1.36 -14.21 38.11
CA PRO A 116 1.55 -13.06 37.25
C PRO A 116 0.24 -12.76 36.49
N PRO A 117 -0.18 -11.48 36.37
CA PRO A 117 -1.13 -11.11 35.34
C PRO A 117 -0.48 -11.40 33.98
N LEU A 118 -1.27 -11.86 33.01
CA LEU A 118 -0.82 -11.95 31.63
C LEU A 118 -1.33 -10.72 30.88
N ASP A 119 -0.41 -9.85 30.49
CA ASP A 119 -0.73 -8.65 29.72
C ASP A 119 -1.20 -9.05 28.32
N ARG A 120 -2.33 -8.49 27.88
CA ARG A 120 -3.00 -8.80 26.61
C ARG A 120 -3.49 -7.56 25.88
N TYR A 121 -2.92 -6.40 26.18
CA TYR A 121 -3.34 -5.14 25.58
C TYR A 121 -3.24 -5.18 24.05
N VAL A 122 -2.10 -5.62 23.51
CA VAL A 122 -1.89 -5.80 22.08
C VAL A 122 -2.77 -6.92 21.55
N TRP A 123 -2.75 -8.09 22.20
CA TRP A 123 -3.55 -9.25 21.77
C TRP A 123 -5.07 -8.96 21.66
N GLU A 124 -5.66 -8.27 22.65
CA GLU A 124 -7.07 -7.89 22.60
C GLU A 124 -7.33 -6.75 21.61
N THR A 125 -6.38 -5.81 21.43
CA THR A 125 -6.47 -4.76 20.40
C THR A 125 -6.44 -5.34 18.99
N MET A 126 -5.65 -6.40 18.75
CA MET A 126 -5.59 -7.11 17.46
C MET A 126 -6.95 -7.63 16.99
N LYS A 127 -7.87 -7.96 17.91
CA LYS A 127 -9.24 -8.38 17.55
C LYS A 127 -10.02 -7.33 16.75
N TYR A 128 -9.66 -6.05 16.90
CA TYR A 128 -10.35 -4.91 16.28
C TYR A 128 -9.50 -4.18 15.23
N ASN A 129 -8.20 -4.49 15.13
CA ASN A 129 -7.32 -3.89 14.13
C ASN A 129 -7.57 -4.54 12.75
N PRO A 130 -7.88 -3.77 11.68
CA PRO A 130 -8.16 -4.30 10.36
C PRO A 130 -6.97 -5.06 9.74
N THR A 131 -5.73 -4.69 10.05
CA THR A 131 -4.54 -5.34 9.47
C THR A 131 -4.21 -6.67 10.14
N THR A 132 -4.80 -7.04 11.30
CA THR A 132 -4.53 -8.31 11.99
C THR A 132 -4.64 -9.54 11.08
N LEU A 133 -5.59 -9.53 10.13
CA LEU A 133 -5.80 -10.65 9.20
C LEU A 133 -4.70 -10.77 8.13
N GLU A 134 -3.86 -9.75 7.96
CA GLU A 134 -2.65 -9.75 7.13
C GLU A 134 -1.43 -10.34 7.87
N THR A 135 -1.53 -10.56 9.19
CA THR A 135 -0.52 -11.28 9.95
C THR A 135 -0.65 -12.79 9.70
N PRO A 136 0.46 -13.52 9.46
CA PRO A 136 0.43 -14.97 9.26
C PRO A 136 -0.35 -15.72 10.35
N SER A 137 -1.37 -16.47 9.94
CA SER A 137 -2.32 -17.15 10.85
C SER A 137 -1.65 -18.16 11.79
N SER A 138 -0.47 -18.66 11.41
CA SER A 138 0.41 -19.48 12.26
C SER A 138 0.91 -18.71 13.50
N LEU A 139 1.31 -17.45 13.35
CA LEU A 139 1.79 -16.59 14.45
C LEU A 139 0.65 -16.26 15.42
N ILE A 140 -0.49 -15.82 14.90
CA ILE A 140 -1.72 -15.57 15.67
C ILE A 140 -2.14 -16.83 16.44
N THR A 141 -2.08 -18.00 15.80
CA THR A 141 -2.40 -19.29 16.44
C THR A 141 -1.38 -19.67 17.52
N GLN A 142 -0.09 -19.36 17.34
CA GLN A 142 0.95 -19.61 18.34
C GLN A 142 0.75 -18.72 19.57
N ALA A 143 0.54 -17.41 19.39
CA ALA A 143 0.24 -16.45 20.47
C ALA A 143 -1.02 -16.85 21.27
N ARG A 144 -2.13 -17.14 20.56
CA ARG A 144 -3.38 -17.62 21.18
C ARG A 144 -3.16 -18.91 22.00
N ARG A 145 -2.37 -19.84 21.47
CA ARG A 145 -2.05 -21.10 22.16
C ARG A 145 -1.21 -20.82 23.40
N PHE A 146 -0.20 -19.95 23.33
CA PHE A 146 0.59 -19.56 24.49
C PHE A 146 -0.30 -19.07 25.64
N TYR A 147 -1.10 -18.02 25.42
CA TYR A 147 -2.00 -17.49 26.45
C TYR A 147 -2.94 -18.56 27.04
N SER A 148 -3.63 -19.31 26.17
CA SER A 148 -4.60 -20.33 26.59
C SER A 148 -3.98 -21.50 27.36
N HIS A 149 -2.75 -21.91 27.04
CA HIS A 149 -2.08 -23.01 27.74
C HIS A 149 -1.44 -22.52 29.05
N SER A 150 -0.92 -21.29 29.07
CA SER A 150 -0.41 -20.65 30.29
C SER A 150 -1.51 -20.52 31.35
N ASP A 151 -2.66 -19.91 31.01
CA ASP A 151 -3.81 -19.79 31.91
C ASP A 151 -4.22 -21.16 32.46
N ASN A 152 -4.44 -22.15 31.58
CA ASN A 152 -4.90 -23.47 32.00
C ASN A 152 -3.93 -24.18 32.96
N LEU A 153 -2.62 -24.02 32.77
CA LEU A 153 -1.61 -24.61 33.64
C LEU A 153 -1.55 -23.92 35.00
N MET A 154 -1.68 -22.58 35.04
CA MET A 154 -1.72 -21.80 36.28
C MET A 154 -3.00 -22.08 37.08
N ASP A 155 -4.17 -22.01 36.43
CA ASP A 155 -5.47 -22.31 37.03
C ASP A 155 -5.49 -23.70 37.67
N ARG A 156 -5.00 -24.72 36.95
CA ARG A 156 -4.99 -26.10 37.45
C ARG A 156 -3.99 -26.32 38.58
N ALA A 157 -2.90 -25.57 38.63
CA ALA A 157 -1.97 -25.58 39.77
C ALA A 157 -2.64 -24.96 41.02
N GLU A 158 -3.30 -23.83 40.86
CA GLU A 158 -4.01 -23.12 41.94
C GLU A 158 -5.26 -23.86 42.45
N GLN A 159 -5.90 -24.64 41.59
CA GLN A 159 -7.00 -25.54 41.94
C GLN A 159 -6.52 -26.88 42.51
N ARG A 160 -5.20 -27.14 42.55
CA ARG A 160 -4.59 -28.45 42.86
C ARG A 160 -5.04 -29.60 41.95
N ALA A 161 -5.68 -29.30 40.81
CA ALA A 161 -6.02 -30.26 39.76
C ALA A 161 -4.80 -30.69 38.92
N LEU A 162 -3.64 -30.08 39.18
CA LEU A 162 -2.33 -30.44 38.65
C LEU A 162 -1.25 -30.15 39.70
N GLY A 163 -0.27 -31.04 39.87
CA GLY A 163 0.81 -30.82 40.83
C GLY A 163 1.69 -29.64 40.44
N ALA A 164 1.93 -28.71 41.37
CA ALA A 164 2.63 -27.43 41.11
C ALA A 164 3.98 -27.62 40.38
N ASN A 165 4.83 -28.55 40.83
CA ASN A 165 6.11 -28.82 40.18
C ASN A 165 5.97 -29.28 38.71
N TYR A 166 4.94 -30.07 38.40
CA TYR A 166 4.65 -30.49 37.03
C TYR A 166 4.10 -29.33 36.21
N ALA A 167 3.18 -28.53 36.75
CA ALA A 167 2.65 -27.34 36.08
C ALA A 167 3.76 -26.34 35.72
N GLY A 168 4.65 -26.02 36.66
CA GLY A 168 5.82 -25.17 36.41
C GLY A 168 6.75 -25.75 35.33
N LYS A 169 7.05 -27.05 35.36
CA LYS A 169 7.81 -27.72 34.28
C LYS A 169 7.13 -27.64 32.91
N GLN A 170 5.81 -27.65 32.84
CA GLN A 170 5.09 -27.48 31.57
C GLN A 170 5.07 -26.02 31.11
N LEU A 171 4.91 -25.06 32.02
CA LEU A 171 5.06 -23.63 31.71
C LEU A 171 6.46 -23.31 31.17
N LYS A 172 7.52 -23.85 31.77
CA LYS A 172 8.90 -23.69 31.24
C LYS A 172 9.08 -24.29 29.85
N LYS A 173 8.42 -25.41 29.52
CA LYS A 173 8.42 -25.96 28.15
C LYS A 173 7.67 -25.06 27.16
N LEU A 174 6.58 -24.44 27.61
CA LEU A 174 5.77 -23.52 26.81
C LEU A 174 6.54 -22.23 26.53
N VAL A 175 7.16 -21.63 27.55
CA VAL A 175 8.08 -20.46 27.41
C VAL A 175 9.26 -20.81 26.53
N LYS A 176 9.93 -21.95 26.76
CA LYS A 176 11.04 -22.41 25.91
C LYS A 176 10.63 -22.47 24.43
N LYS A 177 9.48 -23.09 24.13
CA LYS A 177 8.95 -23.14 22.75
C LYS A 177 8.67 -21.74 22.20
N LEU A 178 8.09 -20.84 23.00
CA LEU A 178 7.83 -19.47 22.58
C LEU A 178 9.14 -18.73 22.21
N ARG A 179 10.18 -18.83 23.05
CA ARG A 179 11.49 -18.20 22.83
C ARG A 179 12.27 -18.82 21.66
N GLU A 180 12.20 -20.13 21.46
CA GLU A 180 12.95 -20.83 20.42
C GLU A 180 12.27 -20.83 19.04
N GLN A 181 10.94 -20.61 18.99
CA GLN A 181 10.16 -20.65 17.75
C GLN A 181 9.35 -19.37 17.55
N THR A 182 8.35 -19.11 18.39
CA THR A 182 7.33 -18.09 18.11
C THR A 182 7.87 -16.65 18.08
N LEU A 183 8.75 -16.28 19.03
CA LEU A 183 9.36 -14.95 19.06
C LEU A 183 10.32 -14.73 17.86
N PRO A 184 11.25 -15.66 17.54
CA PRO A 184 12.04 -15.60 16.30
C PRO A 184 11.18 -15.51 15.03
N ASP A 185 10.15 -16.35 14.89
CA ASP A 185 9.26 -16.34 13.72
C ASP A 185 8.55 -14.97 13.58
N LEU A 186 8.05 -14.42 14.69
CA LEU A 186 7.32 -13.14 14.71
C LEU A 186 8.26 -11.96 14.43
N LYS A 187 9.47 -11.96 15.00
CA LYS A 187 10.50 -10.95 14.73
C LYS A 187 10.93 -10.99 13.27
N HIS A 188 11.26 -12.17 12.73
CA HIS A 188 11.62 -12.31 11.33
C HIS A 188 10.49 -11.87 10.40
N SER A 189 9.24 -12.18 10.75
CA SER A 189 8.05 -11.75 10.01
C SER A 189 7.84 -10.23 10.05
N ALA A 190 8.27 -9.52 11.10
CA ALA A 190 8.30 -8.06 11.13
C ALA A 190 9.49 -7.49 10.32
N GLU A 191 10.68 -8.08 10.43
CA GLU A 191 11.86 -7.69 9.65
C GLU A 191 11.66 -7.84 8.14
N GLN A 192 10.92 -8.87 7.71
CA GLN A 192 10.47 -9.03 6.31
C GLN A 192 9.62 -7.85 5.85
N LEU A 193 8.59 -7.43 6.61
CA LEU A 193 7.79 -6.25 6.28
C LEU A 193 8.63 -4.98 6.21
N LYS A 194 9.56 -4.79 7.16
CA LYS A 194 10.47 -3.64 7.17
C LYS A 194 11.35 -3.60 5.92
N LYS A 195 11.85 -4.76 5.49
CA LYS A 195 12.63 -4.89 4.26
C LYS A 195 11.75 -4.61 3.03
N GLU A 196 10.56 -5.20 2.93
CA GLU A 196 9.64 -4.99 1.81
C GLU A 196 9.21 -3.52 1.67
N LEU A 197 9.02 -2.80 2.77
CA LEU A 197 8.71 -1.37 2.76
C LEU A 197 9.93 -0.54 2.34
N SER A 198 11.13 -0.87 2.84
CA SER A 198 12.38 -0.21 2.44
C SER A 198 12.70 -0.40 0.95
N GLU A 199 12.49 -1.59 0.40
CA GLU A 199 12.62 -1.87 -1.05
C GLU A 199 11.63 -1.07 -1.91
N LYS A 200 10.50 -0.65 -1.32
CA LYS A 200 9.46 0.19 -1.95
C LYS A 200 9.64 1.69 -1.65
N GLY A 201 10.77 2.09 -1.03
CA GLY A 201 11.09 3.49 -0.72
C GLY A 201 10.46 4.04 0.55
N VAL A 202 9.89 3.19 1.41
CA VAL A 202 9.29 3.59 2.70
C VAL A 202 10.20 3.17 3.85
N GLU A 203 10.81 4.14 4.51
CA GLU A 203 11.67 3.88 5.68
C GLU A 203 10.88 3.85 6.99
N ILE A 204 10.67 2.65 7.54
CA ILE A 204 10.02 2.52 8.85
C ILE A 204 10.96 2.98 9.97
N GLY A 205 10.53 4.01 10.70
CA GLY A 205 11.18 4.55 11.90
C GLY A 205 11.87 5.89 11.74
N SER A 206 11.95 6.46 10.53
CA SER A 206 12.59 7.77 10.29
C SER A 206 11.68 8.98 10.61
N LEU A 207 10.37 8.76 10.79
CA LEU A 207 9.36 9.82 11.01
C LEU A 207 8.84 9.90 12.46
N LYS A 208 9.56 9.32 13.44
CA LYS A 208 9.13 9.27 14.86
C LYS A 208 10.13 9.84 15.87
N GLU A 209 11.00 10.75 15.44
CA GLU A 209 11.74 11.67 16.33
C GLU A 209 11.07 13.05 16.35
N THR A 210 9.97 13.16 17.10
CA THR A 210 9.36 14.43 17.58
C THR A 210 8.72 14.21 18.94
#